data_AF-A0A7C3SD20-F1
#
_entry.id   AF-A0A7C3SD20-F1
#
_cell.length_a   1.000
_cell.length_b   1.000
_cell.length_c   1.000
_cell.angle_alpha   90.00
_cell.angle_beta   90.00
_cell.angle_gamma   90.00
#
_symmetry.space_group_name_H-M   'P 1'
#
loop_
_entity.id
_entity.type
_entity.pdbx_description
1 polymer ?
#
loop_
_entity_poly.entity_id
_entity_poly.type
_entity_poly.pdbx_seq_one_letter_code
_entity_poly.pdbx_strand_id
1 'polypeptide(L)' 'MSRWHIKRVKQLTLQKEEEDNRTVEEYLRDIAAIEEKGIYPQYSKIRRRILEFWSWALKEGLVKPNERVQDVVKRLSKKT' A
#
# COMPACT_ATOMS: atom_id res chain seq x y z
N MET A 1 14.88 4.86 4.62
CA MET A 1 14.57 3.48 4.20
C MET A 1 15.53 3.05 3.08
N SER A 2 16.14 1.87 3.17
CA SER A 2 17.03 1.37 2.10
C SER A 2 16.24 0.96 0.86
N ARG A 3 16.77 1.26 -0.33
CA ARG A 3 16.16 1.02 -1.65
C ARG A 3 15.69 -0.44 -1.86
N TRP A 4 16.38 -1.40 -1.24
CA TRP A 4 16.01 -2.83 -1.22
C TRP A 4 14.73 -3.14 -0.44
N HIS A 5 14.49 -2.43 0.68
CA HIS A 5 13.32 -2.64 1.53
C HIS A 5 12.03 -2.26 0.77
N ILE A 6 12.10 -1.17 0.01
CA ILE A 6 10.98 -0.66 -0.82
C ILE A 6 10.62 -1.68 -1.91
N LYS A 7 11.61 -2.27 -2.60
CA LYS A 7 11.35 -3.22 -3.69
C LYS A 7 10.62 -4.50 -3.22
N ARG A 8 11.01 -5.04 -2.06
CA ARG A 8 10.41 -6.26 -1.52
C ARG A 8 9.03 -6.04 -0.92
N VAL A 9 8.82 -4.89 -0.26
CA VAL A 9 7.50 -4.48 0.22
C VAL A 9 6.58 -4.27 -0.98
N LYS A 10 7.01 -3.46 -1.96
CA LYS A 10 6.30 -3.25 -3.22
C LYS A 10 5.86 -4.58 -3.85
N GLN A 11 6.74 -5.56 -3.97
CA GLN A 11 6.38 -6.82 -4.62
C GLN A 11 5.33 -7.65 -3.85
N LEU A 12 5.38 -7.64 -2.52
CA LEU A 12 4.42 -8.36 -1.67
C LEU A 12 3.06 -7.68 -1.58
N THR A 13 3.01 -6.34 -1.67
CA THR A 13 1.77 -5.57 -1.57
C THR A 13 1.00 -5.59 -2.88
N LEU A 14 1.71 -5.42 -4.01
CA LEU A 14 1.09 -5.33 -5.34
C LEU A 14 0.26 -6.57 -5.69
N GLN A 15 0.69 -7.79 -5.32
CA GLN A 15 -0.01 -9.02 -5.72
C GLN A 15 -1.42 -9.18 -5.13
N LYS A 16 -1.68 -8.67 -3.92
CA LYS A 16 -3.02 -8.73 -3.30
C LYS A 16 -3.87 -7.51 -3.61
N GLU A 17 -3.23 -6.41 -4.02
CA GLU A 17 -3.84 -5.12 -4.28
C GLU A 17 -4.34 -4.97 -5.75
N GLU A 18 -4.02 -5.91 -6.64
CA GLU A 18 -4.45 -5.90 -8.06
C GLU A 18 -5.95 -6.04 -8.27
N GLU A 19 -6.66 -6.63 -7.31
CA GLU A 19 -8.12 -6.84 -7.37
C GLU A 19 -8.90 -5.81 -6.54
N ASP A 20 -8.21 -4.83 -5.94
CA ASP A 20 -8.85 -3.85 -5.05
C ASP A 20 -9.43 -2.67 -5.84
N ASN A 21 -10.76 -2.57 -5.82
CA ASN A 21 -11.50 -1.49 -6.48
C ASN A 21 -11.59 -0.21 -5.65
N ARG A 22 -11.14 -0.23 -4.39
CA ARG A 22 -11.16 0.94 -3.50
C ARG A 22 -10.18 2.00 -3.96
N THR A 23 -10.44 3.24 -3.53
CA THR A 23 -9.46 4.32 -3.66
C THR A 23 -8.28 4.11 -2.71
N VAL A 24 -7.13 4.70 -3.02
CA VAL A 24 -5.94 4.67 -2.17
C VAL A 24 -6.27 5.20 -0.77
N GLU A 25 -7.08 6.25 -0.67
CA GLU A 25 -7.51 6.80 0.62
C GLU A 25 -8.33 5.81 1.45
N GLU A 26 -9.37 5.21 0.86
CA GLU A 26 -10.21 4.22 1.54
C GLU A 26 -9.40 3.01 1.98
N TYR A 27 -8.52 2.51 1.10
CA TYR A 27 -7.65 1.38 1.38
C TYR A 27 -6.75 1.63 2.59
N LEU A 28 -6.10 2.80 2.65
CA LEU A 28 -5.23 3.15 3.78
C LEU A 28 -6.01 3.37 5.07
N ARG A 29 -7.19 3.97 4.98
CA ARG A 29 -8.08 4.17 6.14
C ARG A 29 -8.49 2.84 6.76
N ASP A 30 -8.84 1.86 5.93
CA ASP A 30 -9.21 0.52 6.40
C ASP A 30 -8.04 -0.19 7.09
N ILE A 31 -6.84 -0.14 6.48
CA ILE A 31 -5.65 -0.77 7.05
C ILE A 31 -5.25 -0.11 8.37
N ALA A 32 -5.31 1.22 8.45
CA ALA A 32 -5.04 1.96 9.67
C ALA A 32 -6.05 1.59 10.77
N ALA A 33 -7.34 1.51 10.45
CA ALA A 33 -8.38 1.11 11.40
C ALA A 33 -8.21 -0.34 11.90
N ILE A 34 -7.80 -1.27 11.04
CA ILE A 34 -7.51 -2.66 11.44
C ILE A 34 -6.30 -2.72 12.36
N GLU A 35 -5.26 -1.94 12.06
CA GLU A 35 -4.05 -1.87 12.87
C GLU A 35 -4.32 -1.25 14.24
N GLU A 36 -5.10 -0.17 14.30
CA GLU A 36 -5.52 0.49 15.54
C GLU A 36 -6.35 -0.43 16.44
N LYS A 37 -7.26 -1.20 15.84
CA LYS A 37 -8.07 -2.20 16.55
C LYS A 37 -7.27 -3.44 16.99
N GLY A 38 -6.00 -3.57 16.58
CA GLY A 38 -5.15 -4.72 16.91
C GLY A 38 -5.64 -6.04 16.32
N ILE A 39 -6.49 -6.01 15.29
CA ILE A 39 -7.09 -7.20 14.71
C ILE A 39 -6.02 -7.96 13.90
N TYR A 40 -5.89 -9.26 14.15
CA TYR A 40 -4.85 -10.13 13.57
C TYR A 40 -3.43 -9.55 13.72
N PRO A 41 -2.85 -9.57 14.93
CA PRO A 41 -1.54 -8.99 15.21
C PRO A 41 -0.41 -9.62 14.39
N GLN A 42 -0.56 -10.86 13.93
CA GLN A 42 0.38 -11.55 13.05
C GLN A 42 0.62 -10.80 11.72
N TYR A 43 -0.33 -9.96 11.27
CA TYR A 43 -0.20 -9.18 10.04
C TYR A 43 0.19 -7.70 10.30
N SER A 44 0.32 -7.28 11.56
CA SER A 44 0.64 -5.87 11.92
C SER A 44 1.92 -5.38 11.26
N LYS A 45 2.98 -6.20 11.27
CA LYS A 45 4.26 -5.85 10.62
C LYS A 45 4.12 -5.58 9.12
N ILE A 46 3.23 -6.30 8.44
CA ILE A 46 2.98 -6.11 7.00
C ILE A 46 2.11 -4.86 6.79
N ARG A 47 1.05 -4.68 7.58
CA ARG A 47 0.18 -3.49 7.50
C ARG A 47 0.94 -2.18 7.69
N ARG A 48 1.84 -2.11 8.68
CA ARG A 48 2.69 -0.93 8.88
C ARG A 48 3.54 -0.62 7.66
N ARG A 49 4.10 -1.64 7.01
CA ARG A 49 4.88 -1.48 5.78
C ARG A 49 4.02 -1.01 4.60
N ILE A 50 2.78 -1.50 4.50
CA ILE A 50 1.82 -1.04 3.50
C ILE A 50 1.55 0.45 3.72
N LEU A 51 1.19 0.84 4.95
CA LEU A 51 0.95 2.23 5.31
C LEU A 51 2.17 3.12 5.02
N GLU A 52 3.37 2.69 5.39
CA GLU A 52 4.62 3.42 5.10
C GLU A 52 4.86 3.59 3.60
N PHE A 53 4.70 2.53 2.80
CA PHE A 53 4.91 2.57 1.36
C PHE A 53 3.95 3.53 0.66
N TRP A 54 2.65 3.40 0.94
CA TRP A 54 1.63 4.22 0.30
C TRP A 54 1.67 5.67 0.79
N SER A 55 1.98 5.91 2.07
CA SER A 55 2.20 7.27 2.59
C SER A 55 3.38 7.94 1.91
N TRP A 56 4.48 7.21 1.70
CA TRP A 56 5.61 7.70 0.92
C TRP A 56 5.21 7.98 -0.53
N ALA A 57 4.49 7.06 -1.18
CA ALA A 57 4.07 7.22 -2.57
C ALA A 57 3.14 8.43 -2.78
N LEU A 58 2.25 8.71 -1.81
CA LEU A 58 1.41 9.91 -1.79
C LEU A 58 2.26 11.18 -1.63
N LYS A 59 3.23 11.15 -0.71
CA LYS A 59 4.13 12.29 -0.45
C LYS A 59 5.00 12.64 -1.66
N GLU A 60 5.48 11.64 -2.38
CA GLU A 60 6.27 11.83 -3.61
C GLU A 60 5.40 12.16 -4.84
N GLY A 61 4.07 12.22 -4.71
CA GLY A 61 3.15 12.48 -5.82
C GLY A 61 3.09 11.36 -6.87
N LEU A 62 3.55 10.15 -6.52
CA LEU A 62 3.50 8.98 -7.41
C LEU A 62 2.07 8.43 -7.57
N VAL A 63 1.21 8.73 -6.59
CA VAL A 63 -0.17 8.25 -6.47
C VAL A 63 -1.02 9.38 -5.92
N LYS A 64 -2.31 9.41 -6.27
CA LYS A 64 -3.28 10.36 -5.71
C LYS A 64 -4.28 9.62 -4.80
N PRO A 65 -4.83 10.28 -3.77
CA PRO A 65 -5.78 9.66 -2.84
C PRO A 65 -7.00 9.03 -3.53
N ASN A 66 -7.50 9.70 -4.57
CA ASN A 66 -8.72 9.30 -5.28
C ASN A 66 -8.47 8.27 -6.39
N GLU A 67 -7.22 7.88 -6.63
CA GLU A 67 -6.93 6.83 -7.61
C GLU A 67 -7.33 5.47 -7.05
N ARG A 68 -7.76 4.56 -7.93
CA ARG A 68 -8.01 3.18 -7.55
C ARG A 68 -6.69 2.48 -7.29
N VAL A 69 -6.65 1.70 -6.21
CA VAL A 69 -5.46 0.93 -5.82
C VAL A 69 -4.97 0.05 -6.97
N GLN A 70 -5.86 -0.69 -7.64
CA GLN A 70 -5.50 -1.54 -8.78
C GLN A 70 -4.82 -0.78 -9.94
N ASP A 71 -5.25 0.45 -10.23
CA ASP A 71 -4.73 1.22 -11.37
C ASP A 71 -3.33 1.72 -11.06
N VAL A 72 -3.14 2.15 -9.81
CA VAL A 72 -1.83 2.54 -9.28
C VAL A 72 -0.87 1.36 -9.26
N VAL A 73 -1.33 0.21 -8.76
CA VAL A 73 -0.58 -1.04 -8.69
C VAL A 73 -0.11 -1.47 -10.08
N LYS A 74 -1.01 -1.51 -11.07
CA LYS A 74 -0.69 -1.80 -12.48
C LYS A 74 0.31 -0.82 -13.07
N ARG A 75 0.21 0.46 -12.74
CA ARG A 75 1.14 1.50 -13.20
C ARG A 75 2.52 1.35 -12.58
N LEU A 76 2.58 1.06 -11.29
CA LEU A 76 3.82 0.89 -10.55
C LEU A 76 4.53 -0.44 -10.89
N SER A 77 3.78 -1.48 -11.25
CA SER A 77 4.32 -2.77 -11.68
C SER A 77 4.94 -2.69 -13.08
N LYS A 78 4.29 -2.03 -14.05
CA LYS A 78 4.81 -1.82 -15.41
C LYS A 78 6.05 -0.94 -15.50
N LYS A 79 6.29 -0.09 -14.50
CA LYS A 79 7.45 0.84 -14.45
C LYS A 79 8.74 0.21 -13.89
N THR A 80 8.73 -1.08 -13.55
CA THR A 80 9.87 -1.81 -12.97
C THR A 80 10.36 -2.88 -13.93
#